data_AF-A0ABD7YU74-F1
#
_entry.id   AF-A0ABD7YU74-F1
#
_cell.length_a   1.000
_cell.length_b   1.000
_cell.length_c   1.000
_cell.angle_alpha   90.00
_cell.angle_beta   90.00
_cell.angle_gamma   90.00
#
_symmetry.space_group_name_H-M   'P 1'
#
loop_
_entity.id
_entity.type
_entity.pdbx_description
1 polymer ?
#
loop_
_entity_poly.entity_id
_entity_poly.type
_entity_poly.pdbx_seq_one_letter_code
_entity_poly.pdbx_strand_id
1 'polypeptide(L)'
;MKKTIWVILAALSTLLILTGCSSNSSEHKSSASSKAELVKSSSSKEKHSESSSEKESSSSSLSSEVSSSSSTQSSENLGEDRGGYVTTPEAMRGTWYSKGEDGMQKLVISEHEITLISADGETNHAVLYKRTKDTPSDVSESERQSKEEWRSAGNIGTNGISMRGWYQLQGGGEHFFTHEEEINGQKVPLVLYGFGANDLTDYVYYPSEDLANQQSDAKYDDINYKF
;
A
#
# COMPACT_ATOMS: atom_id res chain seq x y z
N MET A 1 -23.46 -15.12 33.37
CA MET A 1 -23.19 -13.67 33.49
C MET A 1 -23.23 -13.08 32.09
N LYS A 2 -24.16 -12.15 31.83
CA LYS A 2 -24.37 -11.56 30.50
C LYS A 2 -23.44 -10.35 30.36
N LYS A 3 -22.53 -10.37 29.39
CA LYS A 3 -21.68 -9.22 29.06
C LYS A 3 -22.42 -8.35 28.05
N THR A 4 -22.80 -7.15 28.47
CA THR A 4 -23.39 -6.11 27.60
C THR A 4 -22.25 -5.38 26.89
N ILE A 5 -22.17 -5.53 25.57
CA ILE A 5 -21.25 -4.80 24.70
C ILE A 5 -21.92 -3.48 24.31
N TRP A 6 -21.22 -2.37 24.54
CA TRP A 6 -21.66 -1.04 24.15
C TRP A 6 -21.34 -0.81 22.67
N VAL A 7 -22.37 -0.56 21.87
CA VAL A 7 -22.24 -0.09 20.49
C VAL A 7 -22.03 1.42 20.53
N ILE A 8 -20.84 1.89 20.19
CA ILE A 8 -20.58 3.32 20.00
C ILE A 8 -20.97 3.67 18.56
N LEU A 9 -22.14 4.29 18.43
CA LEU A 9 -22.65 4.87 17.20
C LEU A 9 -21.97 6.22 16.99
N ALA A 10 -20.95 6.29 16.11
CA ALA A 10 -20.31 7.55 15.75
C ALA A 10 -21.22 8.35 14.81
N ALA A 11 -22.01 9.26 15.37
CA ALA A 11 -22.72 10.28 14.62
C ALA A 11 -21.74 11.38 14.19
N LEU A 12 -21.39 11.42 12.90
CA LEU A 12 -20.60 12.50 12.32
C LEU A 12 -21.49 13.74 12.14
N SER A 13 -21.49 14.64 13.14
CA SER A 13 -22.04 15.99 13.00
C SER A 13 -21.12 16.84 12.14
N THR A 14 -21.59 17.19 10.94
CA THR A 14 -20.97 18.21 10.10
C THR A 14 -21.16 19.59 10.73
N LEU A 15 -20.07 20.19 11.24
CA LEU A 15 -20.04 21.61 11.58
C LEU A 15 -19.46 22.39 10.39
N LEU A 16 -20.35 22.99 9.60
CA LEU A 16 -20.01 24.02 8.61
C LEU A 16 -19.53 25.28 9.35
N ILE A 17 -18.24 25.58 9.30
CA ILE A 17 -17.73 26.91 9.61
C ILE A 17 -17.42 27.60 8.29
N LEU A 18 -18.32 28.49 7.87
CA LEU A 18 -18.03 29.53 6.89
C LEU A 18 -17.09 30.55 7.55
N THR A 19 -15.81 30.55 7.16
CA THR A 19 -14.93 31.71 7.34
C THR A 19 -14.86 32.50 6.04
N GLY A 20 -15.16 33.79 6.17
CA GLY A 20 -15.44 34.70 5.06
C GLY A 20 -14.22 35.13 4.27
N CYS A 21 -14.50 35.48 3.01
CA CYS A 21 -13.63 36.25 2.14
C CYS A 21 -13.36 37.63 2.76
N SER A 22 -12.10 37.91 3.09
CA SER A 22 -11.62 39.28 3.22
C SER A 22 -10.85 39.64 1.95
N SER A 23 -11.34 40.65 1.25
CA SER A 23 -10.65 41.30 0.14
C SER A 23 -9.91 42.51 0.72
N ASN A 24 -8.62 42.66 0.43
CA ASN A 24 -8.06 43.98 0.16
C ASN A 24 -6.71 43.88 -0.55
N SER A 25 -6.61 44.67 -1.61
CA SER A 25 -5.42 44.91 -2.42
C SER A 25 -4.67 46.17 -1.93
N SER A 26 -3.49 46.38 -2.54
CA SER A 26 -2.61 47.56 -2.49
C SER A 26 -1.41 47.37 -1.54
N GLU A 27 -0.13 47.66 -1.86
CA GLU A 27 0.50 48.39 -2.95
C GLU A 27 1.93 47.86 -3.25
N HIS A 28 2.32 48.01 -4.52
CA HIS A 28 3.64 48.42 -5.03
C HIS A 28 4.91 48.18 -4.20
N LYS A 29 5.83 47.42 -4.81
CA LYS A 29 7.24 47.84 -4.95
C LYS A 29 7.81 47.36 -6.28
N SER A 30 8.04 48.33 -7.16
CA SER A 30 8.81 48.22 -8.40
C SER A 30 10.30 48.42 -8.11
N SER A 31 11.17 47.55 -8.64
CA SER A 31 12.44 47.94 -9.27
C SER A 31 13.21 46.74 -9.81
N ALA A 32 13.22 46.57 -11.13
CA ALA A 32 14.43 46.24 -11.92
C ALA A 32 14.07 46.12 -13.43
N SER A 33 14.38 47.17 -14.19
CA SER A 33 14.69 47.11 -15.63
C SER A 33 16.15 46.64 -15.74
N SER A 34 16.59 45.79 -16.66
CA SER A 34 16.88 46.07 -18.09
C SER A 34 17.37 44.73 -18.71
N LYS A 35 16.80 44.18 -19.80
CA LYS A 35 16.96 44.50 -21.25
C LYS A 35 18.00 43.61 -21.97
N ALA A 36 17.48 42.86 -22.98
CA ALA A 36 18.09 42.38 -24.25
C ALA A 36 19.21 41.33 -24.18
N GLU A 37 19.45 40.42 -25.15
CA GLU A 37 18.86 39.96 -26.44
C GLU A 37 19.58 38.61 -26.76
N LEU A 38 18.89 37.55 -27.19
CA LEU A 38 18.73 37.06 -28.58
C LEU A 38 20.00 36.54 -29.34
N VAL A 39 19.93 35.24 -29.67
CA VAL A 39 20.44 34.49 -30.86
C VAL A 39 21.94 34.14 -30.95
N LYS A 40 22.30 32.84 -31.02
CA LYS A 40 22.45 32.09 -32.29
C LYS A 40 22.82 30.59 -32.13
N SER A 41 22.19 29.84 -33.02
CA SER A 41 22.25 28.42 -33.42
C SER A 41 23.61 27.80 -33.78
N SER A 42 23.74 26.46 -33.63
CA SER A 42 24.12 25.51 -34.72
C SER A 42 24.20 24.02 -34.34
N SER A 43 23.68 23.18 -35.26
CA SER A 43 23.72 21.70 -35.49
C SER A 43 25.11 21.03 -35.35
N SER A 44 25.30 19.72 -35.06
CA SER A 44 25.20 18.50 -35.94
C SER A 44 25.65 17.26 -35.12
N LYS A 45 25.01 16.07 -35.07
CA LYS A 45 24.87 14.88 -35.98
C LYS A 45 26.15 14.05 -36.27
N GLU A 46 25.97 12.71 -36.23
CA GLU A 46 26.75 11.53 -36.74
C GLU A 46 27.29 10.65 -35.57
N LYS A 47 26.97 9.35 -35.32
CA LYS A 47 26.64 8.10 -36.06
C LYS A 47 27.87 7.18 -36.28
N HIS A 48 27.84 5.94 -35.75
CA HIS A 48 28.41 4.66 -36.30
C HIS A 48 28.33 3.53 -35.22
N SER A 49 27.68 2.37 -35.47
CA SER A 49 28.19 1.07 -36.00
C SER A 49 29.06 0.29 -34.98
N GLU A 50 29.08 -1.03 -34.77
CA GLU A 50 28.44 -2.22 -35.37
C GLU A 50 29.04 -3.48 -34.68
N SER A 51 28.27 -4.58 -34.64
CA SER A 51 28.62 -6.02 -34.67
C SER A 51 29.55 -6.68 -33.65
N SER A 52 29.06 -7.78 -33.06
CA SER A 52 29.64 -9.14 -33.02
C SER A 52 28.90 -9.97 -31.96
N SER A 53 28.71 -11.28 -31.98
CA SER A 53 28.82 -12.36 -32.96
C SER A 53 28.29 -13.61 -32.24
N GLU A 54 27.51 -14.44 -32.92
CA GLU A 54 27.06 -15.75 -32.46
C GLU A 54 28.24 -16.72 -32.23
N LYS A 55 28.12 -17.60 -31.22
CA LYS A 55 28.66 -18.96 -31.28
C LYS A 55 27.75 -19.94 -30.53
N GLU A 56 27.30 -20.94 -31.30
CA GLU A 56 26.61 -22.13 -30.85
C GLU A 56 27.52 -23.21 -30.24
N SER A 57 26.84 -24.19 -29.66
CA SER A 57 27.16 -25.64 -29.56
C SER A 57 27.98 -26.10 -28.36
N SER A 58 27.35 -26.84 -27.44
CA SER A 58 27.30 -28.31 -27.54
C SER A 58 26.63 -28.95 -26.32
N SER A 59 25.84 -29.97 -26.61
CA SER A 59 25.05 -30.83 -25.74
C SER A 59 25.88 -31.87 -24.98
N SER A 60 25.44 -32.27 -23.78
CA SER A 60 25.01 -33.65 -23.47
C SER A 60 24.72 -33.83 -21.97
N SER A 61 23.48 -34.22 -21.69
CA SER A 61 23.00 -35.18 -20.69
C SER A 61 23.75 -35.33 -19.36
N LEU A 62 23.04 -35.12 -18.25
CA LEU A 62 22.55 -36.23 -17.42
C LEU A 62 21.53 -35.69 -16.38
N SER A 63 20.35 -36.31 -16.42
CA SER A 63 19.21 -36.05 -15.57
C SER A 63 19.53 -36.36 -14.11
N SER A 64 19.17 -35.44 -13.22
CA SER A 64 18.78 -35.78 -11.86
C SER A 64 17.47 -35.06 -11.59
N GLU A 65 16.40 -35.84 -11.63
CA GLU A 65 15.05 -35.43 -11.30
C GLU A 65 15.03 -34.85 -9.88
N VAL A 66 14.87 -33.54 -9.79
CA VAL A 66 14.22 -32.95 -8.63
C VAL A 66 12.85 -32.55 -9.12
N SER A 67 11.84 -33.27 -8.68
CA SER A 67 10.45 -32.88 -8.85
C SER A 67 10.27 -31.57 -8.09
N SER A 68 10.55 -30.46 -8.75
CA SER A 68 9.98 -29.17 -8.39
C SER A 68 8.51 -29.28 -8.75
N SER A 69 7.73 -29.88 -7.85
CA SER A 69 6.30 -29.61 -7.78
C SER A 69 6.16 -28.13 -7.43
N SER A 70 6.26 -27.28 -8.45
CA SER A 70 5.57 -26.00 -8.46
C SER A 70 4.10 -26.36 -8.40
N SER A 71 3.61 -26.52 -7.18
CA SER A 71 2.19 -26.54 -6.90
C SER A 71 1.72 -25.12 -7.14
N THR A 72 1.50 -24.76 -8.41
CA THR A 72 0.59 -23.67 -8.74
C THR A 72 -0.73 -24.12 -8.13
N GLN A 73 -1.07 -23.64 -6.94
CA GLN A 73 -2.40 -23.86 -6.39
C GLN A 73 -3.34 -23.26 -7.42
N SER A 74 -3.98 -24.18 -8.15
CA SER A 74 -5.06 -23.90 -9.06
C SER A 74 -6.00 -22.90 -8.40
N SER A 75 -6.43 -21.92 -9.16
CA SER A 75 -7.53 -21.02 -8.84
C SER A 75 -8.83 -21.84 -8.72
N GLU A 76 -8.89 -22.69 -7.70
CA GLU A 76 -10.05 -23.47 -7.36
C GLU A 76 -11.11 -22.48 -6.90
N ASN A 77 -12.32 -22.64 -7.44
CA ASN A 77 -13.46 -21.91 -6.92
C ASN A 77 -13.66 -22.38 -5.47
N LEU A 78 -13.22 -21.57 -4.52
CA LEU A 78 -13.26 -21.89 -3.09
C LEU A 78 -14.71 -21.85 -2.55
N GLY A 79 -15.70 -21.52 -3.39
CA GLY A 79 -17.08 -21.34 -2.99
C GLY A 79 -17.29 -20.04 -2.20
N GLU A 80 -18.55 -19.76 -1.84
CA GLU A 80 -18.91 -18.57 -1.06
C GLU A 80 -18.42 -17.26 -1.71
N ASP A 81 -18.48 -17.22 -3.04
CA ASP A 81 -18.06 -16.09 -3.88
C ASP A 81 -16.56 -15.75 -3.82
N ARG A 82 -15.74 -16.70 -3.35
CA ARG A 82 -14.28 -16.65 -3.40
C ARG A 82 -13.74 -17.22 -4.71
N GLY A 83 -13.25 -16.33 -5.56
CA GLY A 83 -12.60 -16.63 -6.84
C GLY A 83 -11.12 -16.98 -6.72
N GLY A 84 -10.68 -17.50 -5.58
CA GLY A 84 -9.29 -17.80 -5.25
C GLY A 84 -8.64 -16.74 -4.34
N TYR A 85 -7.41 -17.02 -3.94
CA TYR A 85 -6.60 -16.12 -3.12
C TYR A 85 -6.04 -14.95 -3.93
N VAL A 86 -5.81 -13.83 -3.25
CA VAL A 86 -4.99 -12.74 -3.79
C VAL A 86 -3.58 -12.90 -3.25
N THR A 87 -2.61 -12.81 -4.17
CA THR A 87 -1.19 -12.95 -3.84
C THR A 87 -0.60 -11.57 -3.55
N THR A 88 0.01 -11.40 -2.37
CA THR A 88 0.73 -10.18 -2.02
C THR A 88 2.03 -10.07 -2.83
N PRO A 89 2.45 -8.86 -3.23
CA PRO A 89 3.75 -8.64 -3.84
C PRO A 89 4.88 -9.17 -2.93
N GLU A 90 5.85 -9.90 -3.50
CA GLU A 90 6.94 -10.50 -2.71
C GLU A 90 7.71 -9.48 -1.87
N ALA A 91 7.98 -8.29 -2.43
CA ALA A 91 8.68 -7.21 -1.74
C ALA A 91 7.95 -6.65 -0.50
N MET A 92 6.66 -6.95 -0.36
CA MET A 92 5.85 -6.53 0.79
C MET A 92 5.85 -7.57 1.92
N ARG A 93 6.21 -8.83 1.60
CA ARG A 93 6.13 -9.94 2.54
C ARG A 93 7.20 -9.80 3.62
N GLY A 94 6.82 -10.07 4.87
CA GLY A 94 7.72 -9.95 6.00
C GLY A 94 7.02 -9.44 7.25
N THR A 95 7.83 -9.04 8.22
CA THR A 95 7.39 -8.35 9.43
C THR A 95 7.89 -6.92 9.39
N TRP A 96 7.01 -5.99 9.68
CA TRP A 96 7.26 -4.56 9.63
C TRP A 96 6.74 -3.87 10.88
N TYR A 97 7.28 -2.69 11.16
CA TYR A 97 7.08 -1.97 12.41
C TYR A 97 6.84 -0.50 12.16
N SER A 98 5.88 0.08 12.88
CA SER A 98 5.62 1.53 12.82
C SER A 98 5.48 2.04 14.24
N LYS A 99 6.16 3.14 14.57
CA LYS A 99 6.10 3.76 15.90
C LYS A 99 5.27 5.04 15.80
N GLY A 100 4.09 5.00 16.40
CA GLY A 100 3.23 6.19 16.59
C GLY A 100 3.14 6.61 18.05
N GLU A 101 2.27 7.58 18.32
CA GLU A 101 1.97 8.08 19.67
C GLU A 101 1.49 6.96 20.61
N ASP A 102 0.61 6.09 20.11
CA ASP A 102 0.01 4.99 20.86
C ASP A 102 0.98 3.83 21.14
N GLY A 103 2.14 3.81 20.48
CA GLY A 103 3.14 2.77 20.66
C GLY A 103 3.65 2.15 19.36
N MET A 104 4.35 1.03 19.52
CA MET A 104 4.87 0.26 18.39
C MET A 104 3.76 -0.63 17.83
N GLN A 105 3.46 -0.47 16.55
CA GLN A 105 2.57 -1.34 15.80
C GLN A 105 3.39 -2.31 14.96
N LYS A 106 2.85 -3.49 14.73
CA LYS A 106 3.48 -4.54 13.91
C LYS A 106 2.55 -4.96 12.78
N LEU A 107 3.13 -5.13 11.60
CA LEU A 107 2.46 -5.57 10.39
C LEU A 107 3.16 -6.84 9.90
N VAL A 108 2.42 -7.93 9.74
CA VAL A 108 2.93 -9.18 9.18
C VAL A 108 2.21 -9.45 7.87
N ILE A 109 2.97 -9.58 6.79
CA ILE A 109 2.42 -9.82 5.44
C ILE A 109 2.97 -11.14 4.94
N SER A 110 2.08 -12.08 4.69
CA SER A 110 2.37 -13.35 4.05
C SER A 110 1.84 -13.35 2.62
N GLU A 111 1.96 -14.47 1.93
CA GLU A 111 1.53 -14.61 0.53
C GLU A 111 0.03 -14.31 0.33
N HIS A 112 -0.84 -14.69 1.28
CA HIS A 112 -2.30 -14.55 1.16
C HIS A 112 -2.97 -13.91 2.38
N GLU A 113 -2.17 -13.44 3.34
CA GLU A 113 -2.67 -12.93 4.60
C GLU A 113 -1.93 -11.66 5.02
N ILE A 114 -2.63 -10.80 5.75
CA ILE A 114 -2.08 -9.60 6.37
C ILE A 114 -2.57 -9.57 7.81
N THR A 115 -1.66 -9.37 8.76
CA THR A 115 -1.97 -9.24 10.18
C THR A 115 -1.46 -7.91 10.68
N LEU A 116 -2.37 -7.05 11.14
CA LEU A 116 -2.04 -5.82 11.85
C LEU A 116 -2.13 -6.10 13.35
N ILE A 117 -1.12 -5.69 14.10
CA ILE A 117 -1.03 -5.84 15.53
C ILE A 117 -0.79 -4.45 16.11
N SER A 118 -1.74 -3.95 16.89
CA SER A 118 -1.64 -2.67 17.58
C SER A 118 -0.66 -2.74 18.76
N ALA A 119 -0.34 -1.58 19.35
CA ALA A 119 0.62 -1.49 20.44
C ALA A 119 0.19 -2.20 21.74
N ASP A 120 -1.12 -2.36 21.95
CA ASP A 120 -1.69 -3.12 23.07
C ASP A 120 -1.83 -4.63 22.76
N GLY A 121 -1.49 -5.04 21.54
CA GLY A 121 -1.52 -6.44 21.10
C GLY A 121 -2.86 -6.88 20.51
N GLU A 122 -3.83 -5.99 20.34
CA GLU A 122 -5.02 -6.32 19.54
C GLU A 122 -4.60 -6.67 18.10
N THR A 123 -5.23 -7.69 17.55
CA THR A 123 -4.83 -8.26 16.26
C THR A 123 -5.99 -8.20 15.30
N ASN A 124 -5.75 -7.66 14.11
CA ASN A 124 -6.65 -7.72 12.96
C ASN A 124 -6.01 -8.63 11.91
N HIS A 125 -6.53 -9.85 11.79
CA HIS A 125 -6.09 -10.83 10.82
C HIS A 125 -6.98 -10.77 9.57
N ALA A 126 -6.34 -10.74 8.40
CA ALA A 126 -6.99 -10.65 7.10
C ALA A 126 -6.52 -11.76 6.17
N VAL A 127 -7.45 -12.59 5.69
CA VAL A 127 -7.22 -13.54 4.60
C VAL A 127 -7.74 -12.95 3.29
N LEU A 128 -6.88 -12.90 2.28
CA LEU A 128 -7.12 -12.13 1.06
C LEU A 128 -7.75 -12.99 -0.04
N TYR A 129 -8.97 -12.64 -0.44
CA TYR A 129 -9.68 -13.34 -1.51
C TYR A 129 -10.07 -12.40 -2.64
N LYS A 130 -10.05 -12.95 -3.86
CA LYS A 130 -10.72 -12.32 -5.00
C LYS A 130 -12.20 -12.60 -4.87
N ARG A 131 -13.01 -11.56 -4.77
CA ARG A 131 -14.48 -11.70 -4.77
C ARG A 131 -15.02 -11.79 -6.20
N THR A 132 -16.00 -12.67 -6.41
CA THR A 132 -16.60 -12.90 -7.75
C THR A 132 -17.99 -12.31 -7.95
N LYS A 133 -18.63 -11.82 -6.90
CA LYS A 133 -19.98 -11.23 -6.95
C LYS A 133 -20.02 -9.93 -6.15
N ASP A 134 -21.02 -9.10 -6.40
CA ASP A 134 -21.24 -7.88 -5.63
C ASP A 134 -21.49 -8.19 -4.15
N THR A 135 -21.14 -7.26 -3.27
CA THR A 135 -21.41 -7.37 -1.84
C THR A 135 -22.92 -7.40 -1.59
N PRO A 136 -23.48 -8.47 -0.99
CA PRO A 136 -24.89 -8.49 -0.63
C PRO A 136 -25.22 -7.42 0.42
N SER A 137 -26.37 -6.76 0.26
CA SER A 137 -26.82 -5.69 1.16
C SER A 137 -27.46 -6.21 2.46
N ASP A 138 -27.99 -7.42 2.43
CA ASP A 138 -28.69 -8.06 3.55
C ASP A 138 -27.95 -9.34 3.95
N VAL A 139 -27.17 -9.25 5.03
CA VAL A 139 -26.32 -10.33 5.54
C VAL A 139 -26.52 -10.37 7.04
N SER A 140 -26.78 -11.56 7.58
CA SER A 140 -26.97 -11.77 9.01
C SER A 140 -25.70 -11.44 9.80
N GLU A 141 -25.86 -11.03 11.06
CA GLU A 141 -24.70 -10.72 11.93
C GLU A 141 -23.81 -11.96 12.16
N SER A 142 -24.42 -13.13 12.33
CA SER A 142 -23.66 -14.39 12.45
C SER A 142 -22.83 -14.69 11.21
N GLU A 143 -23.35 -14.38 10.02
CA GLU A 143 -22.62 -14.58 8.78
C GLU A 143 -21.49 -13.55 8.63
N ARG A 144 -21.73 -12.29 9.00
CA ARG A 144 -20.69 -11.25 9.06
C ARG A 144 -19.54 -11.66 9.98
N GLN A 145 -19.87 -12.11 11.19
CA GLN A 145 -18.88 -12.55 12.17
C GLN A 145 -18.11 -13.79 11.70
N SER A 146 -18.78 -14.75 11.05
CA SER A 146 -18.12 -15.95 10.50
C SER A 146 -17.07 -15.66 9.43
N LYS A 147 -17.05 -14.44 8.88
CA LYS A 147 -16.20 -13.99 7.77
C LYS A 147 -15.48 -12.67 8.10
N GLU A 148 -15.31 -12.36 9.38
CA GLU A 148 -14.69 -11.10 9.83
C GLU A 148 -13.25 -10.95 9.34
N GLU A 149 -12.51 -12.06 9.28
CA GLU A 149 -11.14 -12.09 8.78
C GLU A 149 -11.06 -12.11 7.24
N TRP A 150 -12.17 -12.33 6.53
CA TRP A 150 -12.13 -12.40 5.08
C TRP A 150 -12.14 -11.00 4.49
N ARG A 151 -11.21 -10.77 3.56
CA ARG A 151 -11.14 -9.49 2.85
C ARG A 151 -11.34 -9.69 1.35
N SER A 152 -12.14 -8.82 0.76
CA SER A 152 -12.20 -8.66 -0.69
C SER A 152 -11.01 -7.82 -1.10
N ALA A 153 -10.05 -8.43 -1.78
CA ALA A 153 -8.76 -7.82 -2.09
C ALA A 153 -8.48 -7.79 -3.60
N GLY A 154 -7.51 -6.96 -3.97
CA GLY A 154 -6.97 -6.90 -5.32
C GLY A 154 -5.61 -6.21 -5.35
N ASN A 155 -4.75 -6.63 -6.27
CA ASN A 155 -3.47 -5.97 -6.51
C ASN A 155 -3.67 -4.59 -7.14
N ILE A 156 -2.86 -3.63 -6.71
CA ILE A 156 -2.73 -2.31 -7.34
C ILE A 156 -1.35 -2.26 -7.98
N GLY A 157 -1.31 -2.27 -9.31
CA GLY A 157 -0.05 -2.37 -10.05
C GLY A 157 0.74 -3.62 -9.65
N THR A 158 2.06 -3.49 -9.58
CA THR A 158 2.97 -4.59 -9.21
C THR A 158 3.44 -4.53 -7.76
N ASN A 159 3.18 -3.43 -7.06
CA ASN A 159 3.77 -3.10 -5.76
C ASN A 159 2.74 -2.84 -4.66
N GLY A 160 1.44 -2.93 -4.97
CA GLY A 160 0.38 -2.62 -4.02
C GLY A 160 -0.73 -3.68 -3.90
N ILE A 161 -1.45 -3.60 -2.79
CA ILE A 161 -2.67 -4.36 -2.48
C ILE A 161 -3.71 -3.35 -1.96
N SER A 162 -4.95 -3.50 -2.39
CA SER A 162 -6.11 -2.94 -1.68
C SER A 162 -6.99 -4.04 -1.13
N MET A 163 -7.63 -3.76 -0.01
CA MET A 163 -8.58 -4.68 0.59
C MET A 163 -9.72 -3.96 1.32
N ARG A 164 -10.87 -4.64 1.42
CA ARG A 164 -12.06 -4.21 2.18
C ARG A 164 -12.60 -5.40 2.95
N GLY A 165 -13.32 -5.15 4.04
CA GLY A 165 -14.03 -6.21 4.76
C GLY A 165 -14.98 -6.97 3.82
N TRP A 166 -15.13 -8.30 4.00
CA TRP A 166 -15.94 -9.12 3.08
C TRP A 166 -17.31 -8.48 2.88
N TYR A 167 -18.13 -8.26 3.90
CA TYR A 167 -19.45 -7.66 3.73
C TYR A 167 -19.50 -6.13 3.86
N GLN A 168 -18.39 -5.44 3.58
CA GLN A 168 -18.35 -4.00 3.65
C GLN A 168 -19.08 -3.37 2.45
N LEU A 169 -20.15 -2.62 2.73
CA LEU A 169 -20.95 -1.91 1.71
C LEU A 169 -20.46 -0.48 1.46
N GLN A 170 -19.98 0.20 2.49
CA GLN A 170 -19.63 1.62 2.46
C GLN A 170 -18.32 1.89 3.21
N GLY A 171 -17.75 3.08 2.99
CA GLY A 171 -16.48 3.49 3.59
C GLY A 171 -15.27 3.28 2.68
N GLY A 172 -14.10 3.66 3.18
CA GLY A 172 -12.81 3.45 2.51
C GLY A 172 -12.36 1.99 2.53
N GLY A 173 -11.32 1.67 1.79
CA GLY A 173 -10.58 0.43 1.96
C GLY A 173 -9.30 0.65 2.74
N GLU A 174 -8.55 -0.43 2.90
CA GLU A 174 -7.14 -0.38 3.27
C GLU A 174 -6.30 -0.56 2.01
N HIS A 175 -5.17 0.14 1.95
CA HIS A 175 -4.19 0.02 0.87
C HIS A 175 -2.78 -0.08 1.42
N PHE A 176 -1.99 -0.92 0.77
CA PHE A 176 -0.61 -1.21 1.12
C PHE A 176 0.23 -1.04 -0.13
N PHE A 177 1.36 -0.35 -0.02
CA PHE A 177 2.32 -0.19 -1.12
C PHE A 177 3.73 -0.40 -0.62
N THR A 178 4.57 -1.06 -1.41
CA THR A 178 6.01 -1.06 -1.15
C THR A 178 6.60 0.27 -1.59
N HIS A 179 7.50 0.82 -0.78
CA HIS A 179 8.29 2.00 -1.06
C HIS A 179 9.76 1.73 -0.72
N GLU A 180 10.67 2.58 -1.18
CA GLU A 180 12.08 2.53 -0.80
C GLU A 180 12.54 3.94 -0.48
N GLU A 181 13.26 4.11 0.62
CA GLU A 181 13.73 5.41 1.09
C GLU A 181 15.22 5.39 1.41
N GLU A 182 15.90 6.52 1.28
CA GLU A 182 17.31 6.64 1.68
C GLU A 182 17.43 7.12 3.14
N ILE A 183 17.74 6.19 4.04
CA ILE A 183 17.88 6.46 5.47
C ILE A 183 19.34 6.27 5.85
N ASN A 184 19.99 7.36 6.30
CA ASN A 184 21.41 7.35 6.67
C ASN A 184 22.33 6.83 5.54
N GLY A 185 22.03 7.19 4.29
CA GLY A 185 22.81 6.79 3.11
C GLY A 185 22.59 5.34 2.67
N GLN A 186 21.59 4.65 3.22
CA GLN A 186 21.22 3.28 2.85
C GLN A 186 19.80 3.24 2.31
N LYS A 187 19.60 2.50 1.23
CA LYS A 187 18.26 2.19 0.70
C LYS A 187 17.57 1.22 1.65
N VAL A 188 16.44 1.65 2.20
CA VAL A 188 15.61 0.89 3.14
C VAL A 188 14.25 0.64 2.51
N PRO A 189 13.81 -0.62 2.36
CA PRO A 189 12.46 -0.90 1.90
C PRO A 189 11.46 -0.54 3.01
N LEU A 190 10.29 -0.07 2.62
CA LEU A 190 9.20 0.34 3.49
C LEU A 190 7.87 -0.24 3.00
N VAL A 191 6.90 -0.36 3.90
CA VAL A 191 5.50 -0.59 3.54
C VAL A 191 4.67 0.61 3.97
N LEU A 192 4.05 1.27 3.00
CA LEU A 192 3.10 2.35 3.23
C LEU A 192 1.73 1.74 3.42
N TYR A 193 1.05 2.15 4.49
CA TYR A 193 -0.33 1.77 4.77
C TYR A 193 -1.20 3.01 4.79
N GLY A 194 -2.40 2.89 4.22
CA GLY A 194 -3.45 3.86 4.47
C GLY A 194 -4.85 3.26 4.51
N PHE A 195 -5.74 4.02 5.12
CA PHE A 195 -7.15 3.71 5.23
C PHE A 195 -8.00 4.88 4.72
N GLY A 196 -8.88 4.60 3.77
CA GLY A 196 -9.78 5.62 3.27
C GLY A 196 -10.21 5.42 1.83
N ALA A 197 -10.78 6.48 1.27
CA ALA A 197 -11.18 6.55 -0.14
C ALA A 197 -10.14 7.28 -1.01
N ASN A 198 -9.02 7.68 -0.42
CA ASN A 198 -7.91 8.37 -1.07
C ASN A 198 -6.60 7.60 -0.88
N ASP A 199 -5.61 7.91 -1.70
CA ASP A 199 -4.31 7.22 -1.70
C ASP A 199 -3.34 7.80 -0.66
N LEU A 200 -3.85 8.30 0.47
CA LEU A 200 -3.03 8.90 1.52
C LEU A 200 -2.42 7.83 2.43
N THR A 201 -1.22 8.09 2.92
CA THR A 201 -0.49 7.21 3.85
C THR A 201 -0.78 7.61 5.29
N ASP A 202 -1.34 6.69 6.07
CA ASP A 202 -1.56 6.83 7.52
C ASP A 202 -0.29 6.42 8.28
N TYR A 203 0.37 5.31 7.87
CA TYR A 203 1.55 4.77 8.55
C TYR A 203 2.64 4.35 7.56
N VAL A 204 3.88 4.58 7.96
CA VAL A 204 5.08 4.03 7.30
C VAL A 204 5.63 2.91 8.17
N TYR A 205 5.77 1.73 7.59
CA TYR A 205 6.28 0.56 8.28
C TYR A 205 7.72 0.25 7.82
N TYR A 206 8.59 0.02 8.80
CA TYR A 206 10.02 -0.23 8.67
C TYR A 206 10.37 -1.69 8.97
N PRO A 207 11.48 -2.23 8.45
CA PRO A 207 11.81 -3.65 8.60
C PRO A 207 12.31 -4.05 10.00
N SER A 208 12.51 -3.10 10.91
CA SER A 208 12.89 -3.37 12.30
C SER A 208 12.30 -2.36 13.28
N GLU A 209 12.16 -2.78 14.54
CA GLU A 209 11.72 -1.90 15.64
C GLU A 209 12.68 -0.73 15.87
N ASP A 210 13.98 -0.95 15.74
CA ASP A 210 15.00 0.11 15.91
C ASP A 210 14.86 1.20 14.85
N LEU A 211 14.62 0.81 13.58
CA LEU A 211 14.37 1.78 12.52
C LEU A 211 13.05 2.52 12.74
N ALA A 212 11.99 1.82 13.13
CA ALA A 212 10.71 2.45 13.45
C ALA A 212 10.84 3.45 14.60
N ASN A 213 11.60 3.12 15.65
CA ASN A 213 11.90 4.05 16.74
C ASN A 213 12.76 5.24 16.28
N GLN A 214 13.76 5.01 15.43
CA GLN A 214 14.61 6.08 14.89
C GLN A 214 13.82 7.05 14.00
N GLN A 215 12.83 6.55 13.26
CA GLN A 215 12.07 7.29 12.25
C GLN A 215 10.65 7.68 12.72
N SER A 216 10.36 7.64 14.03
CA SER A 216 9.01 7.85 14.56
C SER A 216 8.39 9.19 14.16
N ASP A 217 9.22 10.23 14.03
CA ASP A 217 8.81 11.59 13.68
C ASP A 217 9.20 11.97 12.24
N ALA A 218 9.74 11.03 11.46
CA ALA A 218 10.21 11.30 10.11
C ALA A 218 9.04 11.44 9.12
N LYS A 219 9.22 12.33 8.15
CA LYS A 219 8.35 12.50 6.98
C LYS A 219 9.22 12.60 5.73
N TYR A 220 8.77 11.96 4.66
CA TYR A 220 9.48 11.96 3.37
C TYR A 220 8.66 12.75 2.34
N ASP A 221 9.31 13.65 1.61
CA ASP A 221 8.65 14.62 0.74
C ASP A 221 7.88 13.97 -0.44
N ASP A 222 8.26 12.76 -0.82
CA ASP A 222 7.66 11.99 -1.90
C ASP A 222 6.48 11.11 -1.46
N ILE A 223 6.24 11.00 -0.15
CA ILE A 223 5.10 10.27 0.42
C ILE A 223 3.95 11.23 0.72
N ASN A 224 2.77 10.90 0.19
CA ASN A 224 1.56 11.68 0.42
C ASN A 224 0.87 11.24 1.72
N TYR A 225 1.14 11.94 2.82
CA TYR A 225 0.60 11.61 4.15
C TYR A 225 -0.83 12.11 4.36
N LYS A 226 -1.54 11.37 5.22
CA LYS A 226 -2.83 11.79 5.77
C LYS A 226 -2.59 12.71 6.97
N PHE A 227 -2.45 14.00 6.67
CA PHE A 227 -2.15 15.11 7.60
C PHE A 227 -0.71 15.17 8.12
#